data_AF-A0A485CBC3-F1
#
_entry.id   AF-A0A485CBC3-F1
#
_cell.length_a   1.000
_cell.length_b   1.000
_cell.length_c   1.000
_cell.angle_alpha   90.00
_cell.angle_beta   90.00
_cell.angle_gamma   90.00
#
_symmetry.space_group_name_H-M   'P 1'
#
loop_
_entity.id
_entity.type
_entity.pdbx_description
1 polymer ?
#
loop_
_entity_poly.entity_id
_entity_poly.type
_entity_poly.pdbx_seq_one_letter_code
_entity_poly.pdbx_strand_id
1 'polypeptide(L)' 'MVFIPTGCRGWSPSAYQLDDRGRIKASVESRYRYQTTHDKIFAGGDAVRGADLVVTAMAEGRHAAQGIMDYLGVKSALLH' A
#
# COMPACT_ATOMS: atom_id res chain seq x y z
N MET A 1 2.28 7.69 -1.32
CA MET A 1 1.63 7.40 -0.02
C MET A 1 2.01 6.00 0.43
N VAL A 2 2.39 5.85 1.71
CA VAL A 2 2.78 4.56 2.31
C VAL A 2 1.92 4.34 3.55
N PHE A 3 1.37 3.15 3.70
CA PHE A 3 0.52 2.76 4.80
C PHE A 3 1.14 1.59 5.56
N ILE A 4 1.19 1.74 6.88
CA ILE A 4 1.72 0.75 7.82
C ILE A 4 0.68 0.58 8.94
N PRO A 5 0.06 -0.60 9.08
CA PRO A 5 -0.85 -0.88 10.19
C PRO A 5 -0.12 -0.74 11.52
N THR A 6 -0.77 -0.09 12.48
CA THR A 6 -0.27 0.08 13.85
C THR A 6 -0.13 -1.28 14.52
N GLY A 7 1.12 -1.71 14.73
CA GLY A 7 1.45 -3.05 15.25
C GLY A 7 2.78 -3.59 14.73
N CYS A 8 3.33 -3.00 13.66
CA CYS A 8 4.67 -3.31 13.19
C CYS A 8 5.73 -2.63 14.08
N ARG A 9 6.10 -3.26 15.21
CA ARG A 9 7.32 -2.91 15.94
C ARG A 9 8.54 -3.30 15.08
N GLY A 10 9.43 -2.36 14.77
CA GLY A 10 10.69 -2.63 14.06
C GLY A 10 10.66 -2.44 12.54
N TRP A 11 9.98 -1.41 12.02
CA TRP A 11 10.11 -1.04 10.62
C TRP A 11 11.50 -0.45 10.36
N SER A 12 12.28 -1.10 9.51
CA SER A 12 13.52 -0.59 8.93
C SER A 12 13.30 -0.29 7.44
N PRO A 13 14.09 0.62 6.83
CA PRO A 13 14.05 0.87 5.38
C PRO A 13 14.27 -0.39 4.52
N SER A 14 14.85 -1.45 5.11
CA SER A 14 15.00 -2.78 4.49
C SER A 14 13.74 -3.65 4.49
N ALA A 15 12.64 -3.21 5.11
CA ALA A 15 11.43 -3.99 5.20
C ALA A 15 10.70 -4.16 3.86
N TYR A 16 10.90 -3.24 2.92
CA TYR A 16 10.32 -3.32 1.57
C TYR A 16 11.38 -3.09 0.50
N GLN A 17 11.21 -3.72 -0.66
CA GLN A 17 12.13 -3.53 -1.78
C GLN A 17 11.84 -2.20 -2.49
N LEU A 18 12.93 -1.58 -2.94
CA LEU A 18 12.87 -0.44 -3.86
C LEU A 18 13.14 -0.93 -5.29
N ASP A 19 12.70 -0.16 -6.27
CA ASP A 19 13.14 -0.28 -7.65
C ASP A 19 14.44 0.50 -7.90
N ASP A 20 14.97 0.39 -9.12
CA ASP A 20 16.23 1.03 -9.51
C ASP A 20 16.18 2.56 -9.46
N ARG A 21 14.99 3.15 -9.28
CA ARG A 21 14.75 4.60 -9.15
C ARG A 21 14.47 5.03 -7.71
N GLY A 22 14.60 4.11 -6.75
CA GLY A 22 14.34 4.39 -5.33
C GLY A 22 12.86 4.46 -4.96
N ARG A 23 11.96 3.97 -5.83
CA ARG A 23 10.52 3.89 -5.57
C ARG A 23 10.17 2.55 -4.93
N ILE A 24 9.10 2.51 -4.15
CA ILE A 24 8.67 1.29 -3.45
C ILE A 24 8.10 0.31 -4.46
N LYS A 25 8.62 -0.92 -4.45
CA LYS A 25 8.02 -2.03 -5.19
C LYS A 25 6.75 -2.47 -4.48
N ALA A 26 5.61 -2.05 -5.02
CA ALA A 26 4.29 -2.54 -4.64
C ALA A 26 3.62 -3.18 -5.86
N SER A 27 3.00 -4.33 -5.67
CA SER A 27 2.25 -5.01 -6.73
C SER A 27 0.81 -4.50 -6.75
N VAL A 28 0.36 -4.07 -7.92
CA VAL A 28 -1.03 -3.63 -8.14
C VAL A 28 -1.95 -4.84 -8.35
N GLU A 29 -1.40 -5.96 -8.81
CA GLU A 29 -2.12 -7.20 -9.13
C GLU A 29 -1.99 -8.29 -8.06
N SER A 30 -1.34 -8.01 -6.93
CA SER A 30 -1.28 -8.96 -5.81
C SER A 30 -2.65 -9.18 -5.16
N ARG A 31 -2.75 -10.28 -4.40
CA ARG A 31 -3.94 -10.67 -3.63
C ARG A 31 -4.56 -9.50 -2.86
N TYR A 32 -3.72 -8.66 -2.26
CA TYR A 32 -4.12 -7.35 -1.74
C TYR A 32 -3.47 -6.29 -2.60
N ARG A 33 -4.26 -5.39 -3.20
CA ARG A 33 -3.72 -4.36 -4.08
C ARG A 33 -2.75 -3.45 -3.33
N TYR A 34 -1.68 -3.03 -4.00
CA TYR A 34 -0.68 -2.09 -3.47
C TYR A 34 0.13 -2.66 -2.29
N GLN A 35 0.17 -3.98 -2.15
CA GLN A 35 1.00 -4.65 -1.18
C GLN A 35 2.47 -4.61 -1.65
N THR A 36 3.36 -4.25 -0.74
CA THR A 36 4.80 -4.31 -1.00
C THR A 36 5.32 -5.73 -0.86
N THR A 37 6.63 -5.93 -0.91
CA THR A 37 7.25 -7.21 -0.57
C THR A 37 7.02 -7.64 0.88
N HIS A 38 6.53 -6.74 1.75
CA HIS A 38 6.13 -7.06 3.11
C HIS A 38 4.61 -7.06 3.22
N ASP A 39 4.05 -8.15 3.76
CA ASP A 39 2.59 -8.35 3.81
C ASP A 39 1.84 -7.35 4.68
N LYS A 40 2.55 -6.65 5.56
CA LYS A 40 2.00 -5.60 6.42
C LYS A 40 2.28 -4.19 5.91
N ILE A 41 2.91 -4.00 4.76
CA ILE A 41 3.24 -2.66 4.25
C ILE A 41 2.60 -2.50 2.88
N PHE A 42 1.85 -1.41 2.73
CA PHE A 42 1.15 -1.06 1.51
C PHE A 42 1.63 0.30 1.01
N ALA A 43 1.78 0.48 -0.30
CA ALA A 43 2.24 1.74 -0.89
C ALA A 43 1.56 2.00 -2.24
N GLY A 44 1.18 3.25 -2.50
CA GLY A 44 0.58 3.70 -3.76
C GLY A 44 0.83 5.19 -4.02
N GLY A 45 0.50 5.68 -5.22
CA GLY A 45 0.79 7.05 -5.65
C GLY A 45 2.26 7.24 -6.05
N ASP A 46 2.76 8.46 -5.91
CA ASP A 46 4.11 8.86 -6.36
C ASP A 46 5.24 8.01 -5.77
N ALA A 47 5.02 7.42 -4.59
CA ALA A 47 5.98 6.54 -3.93
C ALA A 47 6.22 5.21 -4.66
N VAL A 48 5.31 4.79 -5.54
CA VAL A 48 5.39 3.53 -6.32
C VAL A 48 5.52 3.82 -7.81
N ARG A 49 4.67 4.72 -8.32
CA ARG A 49 4.59 5.01 -9.76
C ARG A 49 5.54 6.15 -10.20
N GLY A 50 5.97 7.01 -9.27
CA GLY A 50 6.65 8.27 -9.57
C GLY A 50 5.67 9.43 -9.75
N ALA A 51 6.17 10.67 -9.69
CA ALA A 51 5.35 11.89 -9.73
C ALA A 51 4.41 11.90 -10.95
N ASP A 52 3.11 11.82 -10.70
CA ASP A 52 2.05 11.80 -11.71
C ASP A 52 0.96 12.83 -11.36
N LEU A 53 -0.10 12.91 -12.16
CA LEU A 53 -1.26 13.75 -11.89
C LEU A 53 -1.85 13.43 -10.50
N VAL A 54 -2.15 14.47 -9.73
CA VAL A 54 -2.68 14.35 -8.35
C VAL A 54 -3.92 13.45 -8.26
N VAL A 55 -4.75 13.44 -9.31
CA VAL A 55 -5.97 12.62 -9.40
C VAL A 55 -5.67 11.12 -9.44
N THR A 56 -4.58 10.73 -10.09
CA THR A 56 -4.11 9.34 -10.13
C THR A 56 -3.63 8.93 -8.75
N ALA A 57 -2.80 9.76 -8.10
CA ALA A 57 -2.32 9.51 -6.75
C ALA A 57 -3.47 9.37 -5.73
N MET A 58 -4.53 10.18 -5.86
CA MET A 58 -5.74 10.07 -5.03
C MET A 58 -6.50 8.77 -5.28
N ALA A 59 -6.66 8.35 -6.54
CA ALA A 59 -7.33 7.09 -6.87
C ALA A 59 -6.55 5.88 -6.34
N GLU A 60 -5.23 5.87 -6.51
CA GLU A 60 -4.35 4.81 -6.00
C GLU A 60 -4.35 4.77 -4.46
N GLY A 61 -4.40 5.91 -3.78
CA GLY A 61 -4.55 5.98 -2.33
C GLY A 61 -5.84 5.31 -1.84
N ARG A 62 -6.96 5.51 -2.54
CA ARG A 62 -8.23 4.82 -2.23
C ARG A 62 -8.14 3.32 -2.44
N HIS A 63 -7.51 2.88 -3.53
CA HIS A 63 -7.33 1.46 -3.79
C HIS A 63 -6.39 0.78 -2.78
N ALA A 64 -5.33 1.48 -2.34
CA ALA A 64 -4.45 1.00 -1.28
C ALA A 64 -5.20 0.87 0.06
N ALA A 65 -6.05 1.84 0.40
CA ALA A 65 -6.91 1.75 1.57
C ALA A 65 -7.88 0.54 1.48
N GLN A 66 -8.45 0.26 0.31
CA GLN A 66 -9.26 -0.93 0.09
C GLN A 66 -8.46 -2.23 0.31
N GLY A 67 -7.24 -2.31 -0.22
CA GLY A 67 -6.35 -3.46 0.00
C GLY A 67 -6.03 -3.69 1.47
N ILE A 68 -5.89 -2.62 2.26
CA ILE A 68 -5.69 -2.71 3.73
C ILE A 68 -6.96 -3.18 4.43
N MET A 69 -8.14 -2.67 4.04
CA MET A 69 -9.41 -3.13 4.61
C MET A 69 -9.63 -4.61 4.35
N ASP A 70 -9.33 -5.08 3.13
CA ASP A 70 -9.39 -6.49 2.74
C ASP A 70 -8.36 -7.31 3.53
N TYR A 71 -7.14 -6.80 3.71
CA TYR A 71 -6.09 -7.44 4.51
C TYR A 71 -6.44 -7.59 5.98
N LEU A 72 -7.02 -6.54 6.59
CA LEU A 72 -7.45 -6.55 7.99
C LEU A 72 -8.75 -7.33 8.19
N GLY A 73 -9.39 -7.80 7.11
CA GLY A 73 -10.68 -8.48 7.17
C GLY A 73 -11.81 -7.58 7.70
N VAL A 74 -11.62 -6.25 7.66
CA VAL A 74 -12.62 -5.28 8.06
C VAL A 74 -13.63 -5.17 6.92
N LYS A 75 -14.53 -6.15 6.82
CA LYS A 75 -15.83 -5.88 6.21
C LYS A 75 -16.43 -4.77 7.05
N SER A 76 -16.71 -3.62 6.42
CA SER A 76 -17.54 -2.56 7.00
C SER A 76 -18.65 -3.22 7.78
N ALA A 77 -18.88 -2.77 9.02
CA ALA A 77 -19.87 -3.29 9.95
C ALA A 77 -21.30 -3.03 9.43
N LEU A 78 -21.59 -3.51 8.24
CA LEU A 78 -22.92 -3.77 7.72
C LEU A 78 -23.26 -5.19 8.18
N LEU A 79 -23.34 -5.32 9.51
CA LEU A 79 -24.20 -6.32 10.13
C LEU A 79 -25.63 -5.85 9.84
N HIS A 80 -26.34 -6.65 9.06
CA HIS A 80 -27.79 -6.76 9.20
C HIS A 80 -28.11 -7.35 10.57
#